data_AF-A0A553GSU2-F1
#
_entry.id   AF-A0A553GSU2-F1
#
_cell.length_a   1.000
_cell.length_b   1.000
_cell.length_c   1.000
_cell.angle_alpha   90.00
_cell.angle_beta   90.00
_cell.angle_gamma   90.00
#
_symmetry.space_group_name_H-M   'P 1'
#
loop_
_entity.id
_entity.type
_entity.pdbx_description
1 polymer ?
#
loop_
_entity_poly.entity_id
_entity_poly.type
_entity_poly.pdbx_seq_one_letter_code
_entity_poly.pdbx_strand_id
1 'polypeptide(L)'
;MEALRKENQGQYSYVKDSPHDQEVVDIETGEICKDRFLQIKQVHYADTGKTFTSYRNRVLTPSYYYLVYSVRVDRDYVEMNFSIPKYIYGTNIMQFVPHNFEEHPYSNEDLDSLEFNADITYERLMVFIDNFMNHWFKDIEIDKEDIEINGLDLCYNQYFKSTEDSLKYLDYQKRIKKKYLKKTTKNKVDWETSIFLSNARYAAKIYHKGSEYAKPKGDRQHHLAMNKKLGKEHFEVESKYEEGVMVREGLEDTANRILRYEISFKKSYISYLFKKYLFARDCTAWQQAQKDYKEVNRVVKKIRENRIKGLSIYHLEKQYRNFSPEKRVYHKAYSKILNRSNTFRLAITETDRRENESLNACLRDNKGNFEPPKAALFTKELLNEMFKVFLNFKEEFRISSMDKFTDTTKRVIAYNSDVEKYNKNLPKGSKERKTRISETYINGILMLLQTHSFDELVRLKIISARTKYNYIKALDKIGLSKNHLAVDSVEIEKSEDFAEYHEMLN
;
A
#
# COMPACT_ATOMS: atom_id res chain seq x y z
N MET A 1 -36.91 10.70 15.03
CA MET A 1 -36.43 11.08 13.69
C MET A 1 -35.59 12.34 13.82
N GLU A 2 -34.27 12.20 13.94
CA GLU A 2 -33.35 13.35 13.92
C GLU A 2 -32.64 13.40 12.58
N ALA A 3 -32.76 14.54 11.90
CA ALA A 3 -32.04 14.81 10.66
C ALA A 3 -30.59 15.20 11.01
N LEU A 4 -29.62 14.35 10.65
CA LEU A 4 -28.21 14.71 10.71
C LEU A 4 -27.89 15.72 9.60
N ARG A 5 -27.82 17.01 9.95
CA ARG A 5 -27.23 18.04 9.10
C ARG A 5 -25.72 17.81 9.00
N LYS A 6 -25.22 17.54 7.79
CA LYS A 6 -23.85 17.89 7.42
C LYS A 6 -23.91 19.07 6.45
N GLU A 7 -23.47 20.23 6.93
CA GLU A 7 -23.29 21.40 6.09
C GLU A 7 -22.26 21.10 5.00
N ASN A 8 -22.63 21.46 3.77
CA ASN A 8 -21.85 21.40 2.54
C ASN A 8 -21.71 20.02 1.87
N GLN A 9 -22.83 19.45 1.42
CA GLN A 9 -23.13 19.10 0.01
C GLN A 9 -24.45 18.31 -0.02
N GLY A 10 -25.39 18.74 -0.88
CA GLY A 10 -26.79 18.28 -0.89
C GLY A 10 -26.98 16.80 -1.20
N GLN A 11 -26.94 15.96 -0.17
CA GLN A 11 -27.52 14.63 -0.14
C GLN A 11 -28.30 14.46 1.15
N TYR A 12 -29.62 14.44 1.03
CA TYR A 12 -30.50 14.02 2.12
C TYR A 12 -30.47 12.50 2.18
N SER A 13 -30.02 11.93 3.31
CA SER A 13 -30.20 10.51 3.60
C SER A 13 -30.91 10.39 4.93
N TYR A 14 -32.00 9.63 4.96
CA TYR A 14 -32.74 9.32 6.17
C TYR A 14 -32.26 7.95 6.64
N VAL A 15 -31.77 7.87 7.88
CA VAL A 15 -31.58 6.61 8.58
C VAL A 15 -32.89 6.37 9.33
N LYS A 16 -33.65 5.36 8.90
CA LYS A 16 -34.77 4.88 9.69
C LYS A 16 -34.21 3.83 10.65
N ASP A 17 -34.08 4.18 11.92
CA ASP A 17 -33.82 3.19 12.97
C ASP A 17 -34.99 2.19 12.92
N SER A 18 -34.65 0.92 12.70
CA SER A 18 -35.63 -0.15 12.55
C SER A 18 -36.25 -0.46 13.92
N PRO A 19 -37.58 -0.60 14.05
CA PRO A 19 -38.28 -0.88 15.31
C PRO A 19 -38.19 -2.35 15.77
N HIS A 20 -37.15 -3.08 15.37
CA HIS A 20 -36.93 -4.48 15.73
C HIS A 20 -35.66 -4.66 16.57
N ASP A 21 -35.61 -3.94 17.69
CA ASP A 21 -34.79 -4.32 18.86
C ASP A 21 -35.50 -5.46 19.61
N GLN A 22 -35.68 -6.61 18.96
CA GLN A 22 -36.08 -7.80 19.72
C GLN A 22 -34.84 -8.31 20.44
N GLU A 23 -34.78 -8.05 21.75
CA GLU A 23 -33.73 -8.54 22.64
C GLU A 23 -33.61 -10.07 22.53
N VAL A 24 -32.57 -10.56 21.85
CA VAL A 24 -32.26 -11.99 21.80
C VAL A 24 -31.52 -12.31 23.09
N VAL A 25 -32.15 -13.14 23.91
CA VAL A 25 -31.62 -13.64 25.16
C VAL A 25 -30.78 -14.88 24.85
N ASP A 26 -29.55 -14.92 25.36
CA ASP A 26 -28.73 -16.11 25.27
C ASP A 26 -29.42 -17.25 26.05
N ILE A 27 -29.65 -18.39 25.40
CA ILE A 27 -30.49 -19.47 25.93
C ILE A 27 -29.80 -20.16 27.12
N GLU A 28 -28.47 -20.14 27.18
CA GLU A 28 -27.71 -20.75 28.26
C GLU A 28 -27.54 -19.80 29.45
N THR A 29 -27.32 -18.51 29.19
CA THR A 29 -27.02 -17.54 30.27
C THR A 29 -28.20 -16.68 30.70
N GLY A 30 -29.27 -16.59 29.91
CA GLY A 30 -30.41 -15.72 30.19
C GLY A 30 -30.12 -14.22 30.01
N GLU A 31 -28.95 -13.85 29.49
CA GLU A 31 -28.56 -12.44 29.31
C GLU A 31 -29.01 -11.88 27.95
N ILE A 32 -29.48 -10.63 27.95
CA ILE A 32 -29.81 -9.88 26.73
C ILE A 32 -28.53 -9.64 25.94
N CYS A 33 -28.41 -10.28 24.78
CA CYS A 33 -27.21 -10.25 23.95
C CYS A 33 -27.16 -8.97 23.10
N LYS A 34 -26.79 -7.83 23.71
CA LYS A 34 -26.76 -6.50 23.05
C LYS A 34 -25.81 -6.39 21.85
N ASP A 35 -24.87 -7.33 21.69
CA ASP A 35 -23.82 -7.30 20.68
C ASP A 35 -24.07 -8.19 19.44
N ARG A 36 -25.19 -8.92 19.38
CA ARG A 36 -25.45 -9.92 18.32
C ARG A 36 -26.50 -9.53 17.27
N PHE A 37 -27.06 -8.31 17.30
CA PHE A 37 -28.12 -7.95 16.36
C PHE A 37 -27.60 -7.70 14.94
N LEU A 38 -28.24 -8.35 13.96
CA LEU A 38 -28.18 -7.98 12.55
C LEU A 38 -28.67 -6.54 12.40
N GLN A 39 -27.75 -5.58 12.29
CA GLN A 39 -28.13 -4.19 12.10
C GLN A 39 -28.59 -4.02 10.65
N ILE A 40 -29.90 -3.81 10.49
CA ILE A 40 -30.50 -3.47 9.20
C ILE A 40 -30.27 -1.99 8.97
N LYS A 41 -29.47 -1.66 7.98
CA LYS A 41 -29.33 -0.29 7.48
C LYS A 41 -30.09 -0.16 6.18
N GLN A 42 -31.22 0.54 6.23
CA GLN A 42 -31.95 0.99 5.05
C GLN A 42 -31.52 2.42 4.71
N VAL A 43 -31.09 2.65 3.48
CA VAL A 43 -30.75 3.97 2.94
C VAL A 43 -31.70 4.25 1.79
N HIS A 44 -32.53 5.28 1.96
CA HIS A 44 -33.40 5.78 0.92
C HIS A 44 -32.71 6.93 0.17
N TYR A 45 -32.50 6.74 -1.13
CA TYR A 45 -31.89 7.74 -2.00
C TYR A 45 -32.97 8.66 -2.56
N ALA A 46 -33.00 9.90 -2.06
CA ALA A 46 -34.02 10.89 -2.44
C ALA A 46 -34.01 11.24 -3.94
N ASP A 47 -32.86 11.14 -4.60
CA ASP A 47 -32.66 11.47 -6.01
C ASP A 47 -33.16 10.37 -6.98
N THR A 48 -33.09 9.11 -6.56
CA THR A 48 -33.42 7.97 -7.43
C THR A 48 -34.67 7.19 -6.98
N GLY A 49 -35.20 7.48 -5.79
CA GLY A 49 -36.27 6.71 -5.16
C GLY A 49 -35.85 5.29 -4.76
N LYS A 50 -34.58 4.92 -4.94
CA LYS A 50 -34.08 3.58 -4.63
C LYS A 50 -33.90 3.41 -3.13
N THR A 51 -34.32 2.25 -2.63
CA THR A 51 -34.04 1.82 -1.27
C THR A 51 -32.90 0.82 -1.31
N PHE A 52 -31.88 1.06 -0.50
CA PHE A 52 -30.74 0.17 -0.32
C PHE A 52 -30.85 -0.45 1.06
N THR A 53 -30.88 -1.79 1.14
CA THR A 53 -30.91 -2.52 2.41
C THR A 53 -29.60 -3.28 2.55
N SER A 54 -28.83 -2.95 3.58
CA SER A 54 -27.64 -3.72 3.97
C SER A 54 -27.79 -4.23 5.38
N TYR A 55 -27.42 -5.48 5.59
CA TYR A 55 -27.29 -6.05 6.92
C TYR A 55 -25.83 -5.98 7.31
N ARG A 56 -25.50 -5.40 8.46
CA ARG A 56 -24.13 -5.39 8.99
C ARG A 56 -24.13 -5.99 10.38
N ASN A 57 -23.17 -6.86 10.65
CA ASN A 57 -22.99 -7.43 11.97
C ASN A 57 -21.50 -7.65 12.27
N ARG A 58 -21.21 -7.98 13.51
CA ARG A 58 -19.88 -8.38 13.98
C ARG A 58 -19.99 -9.66 14.78
N VAL A 59 -18.99 -10.51 14.67
CA VAL A 59 -18.90 -11.75 15.45
C VAL A 59 -17.52 -11.82 16.09
N LEU A 60 -17.48 -12.24 17.35
CA LEU A 60 -16.24 -12.42 18.08
C LEU A 60 -15.57 -13.71 17.59
N THR A 61 -14.33 -13.63 17.14
CA THR A 61 -13.52 -14.76 16.69
C THR A 61 -12.88 -15.47 17.90
N PRO A 62 -12.33 -16.69 17.71
CA PRO A 62 -11.57 -17.37 18.75
C PRO A 62 -10.37 -16.57 19.29
N SER A 63 -9.81 -15.68 18.47
CA SER A 63 -8.75 -14.75 18.85
C SER A 63 -9.23 -13.49 19.58
N TYR A 64 -10.51 -13.42 19.94
CA TYR A 64 -11.17 -12.26 20.55
C TYR A 64 -11.16 -11.00 19.68
N TYR A 65 -11.01 -11.14 18.37
CA TYR A 65 -11.18 -10.06 17.40
C TYR A 65 -12.63 -10.04 16.89
N TYR A 66 -13.16 -8.85 16.58
CA TYR A 66 -14.49 -8.74 15.98
C TYR A 66 -14.40 -8.81 14.46
N LEU A 67 -14.76 -9.96 13.87
CA LEU A 67 -14.96 -10.10 12.43
C LEU A 67 -16.21 -9.33 12.02
N VAL A 68 -16.06 -8.35 11.14
CA VAL A 68 -17.17 -7.56 10.61
C VAL A 68 -17.57 -8.11 9.25
N TYR A 69 -18.86 -8.38 9.08
CA TYR A 69 -19.43 -8.79 7.81
C TYR A 69 -20.68 -7.96 7.46
N SER A 70 -21.00 -7.92 6.17
CA SER A 70 -22.24 -7.33 5.70
C SER A 70 -22.86 -8.13 4.56
N VAL A 71 -24.17 -8.36 4.63
CA VAL A 71 -24.94 -9.06 3.60
C VAL A 71 -25.60 -8.04 2.68
N ARG A 72 -25.39 -8.21 1.39
CA ARG A 72 -25.94 -7.38 0.30
C ARG A 72 -26.93 -8.21 -0.49
N VAL A 73 -28.18 -8.22 -0.03
CA VAL A 73 -29.26 -9.01 -0.64
C VAL A 73 -29.58 -8.53 -2.07
N ASP A 74 -29.43 -7.23 -2.35
CA ASP A 74 -29.67 -6.65 -3.67
C ASP A 74 -28.65 -7.10 -4.74
N ARG A 75 -27.48 -7.56 -4.31
CA ARG A 75 -26.38 -7.97 -5.17
C ARG A 75 -25.92 -9.41 -4.92
N ASP A 76 -26.62 -10.11 -4.04
CA ASP A 76 -26.39 -11.50 -3.69
C ASP A 76 -24.94 -11.81 -3.27
N TYR A 77 -24.41 -11.08 -2.28
CA TYR A 77 -23.10 -11.42 -1.70
C TYR A 77 -22.97 -11.07 -0.21
N VAL A 78 -22.03 -11.75 0.44
CA VAL A 78 -21.55 -11.41 1.78
C VAL A 78 -20.16 -10.78 1.67
N GLU A 79 -20.00 -9.59 2.22
CA GLU A 79 -18.72 -8.88 2.31
C GLU A 79 -18.14 -9.03 3.70
N MET A 80 -16.91 -9.52 3.79
CA MET A 80 -16.16 -9.62 5.03
C MET A 80 -14.96 -8.70 4.96
N ASN A 81 -14.71 -7.95 6.04
CA ASN A 81 -13.54 -7.08 6.15
C ASN A 81 -12.85 -7.32 7.49
N PHE A 82 -11.62 -7.82 7.43
CA PHE A 82 -10.84 -8.14 8.62
C PHE A 82 -9.35 -8.08 8.35
N SER A 83 -8.58 -8.03 9.44
CA SER A 83 -7.12 -8.18 9.43
C SER A 83 -6.78 -9.64 9.74
N ILE A 84 -6.07 -10.32 8.82
CA ILE A 84 -5.67 -11.72 9.01
C ILE A 84 -4.86 -11.89 10.32
N PRO A 85 -3.82 -11.07 10.61
CA PRO A 85 -3.13 -11.16 11.90
C PRO A 85 -4.04 -11.04 13.12
N LYS A 86 -5.01 -10.11 13.14
CA LYS A 86 -5.95 -10.01 14.27
C LYS A 86 -6.87 -11.21 14.36
N TYR A 87 -7.28 -11.76 13.22
CA TYR A 87 -8.11 -12.96 13.19
C TYR A 87 -7.39 -14.18 13.77
N ILE A 88 -6.09 -14.33 13.51
CA ILE A 88 -5.31 -15.48 13.99
C ILE A 88 -4.80 -15.24 15.42
N TYR A 89 -4.18 -14.07 15.67
CA TYR A 89 -3.41 -13.79 16.90
C TYR A 89 -4.09 -12.80 17.85
N GLY A 90 -5.23 -12.22 17.48
CA GLY A 90 -5.93 -11.19 18.26
C GLY A 90 -5.29 -9.80 18.14
N THR A 91 -4.04 -9.71 17.70
CA THR A 91 -3.28 -8.48 17.49
C THR A 91 -2.74 -8.39 16.06
N ASN A 92 -2.48 -7.17 15.59
CA ASN A 92 -1.73 -6.94 14.36
C ASN A 92 -0.29 -6.48 14.62
N ILE A 93 0.19 -6.49 15.87
CA ILE A 93 1.62 -6.37 16.16
C ILE A 93 2.36 -7.57 15.55
N MET A 94 1.76 -8.76 15.66
CA MET A 94 2.14 -9.93 14.88
C MET A 94 1.82 -9.74 13.40
N GLN A 95 2.68 -10.31 12.55
CA GLN A 95 2.61 -10.22 11.10
C GLN A 95 2.10 -11.53 10.50
N PHE A 96 1.56 -11.48 9.28
CA PHE A 96 1.12 -12.68 8.55
C PHE A 96 2.30 -13.31 7.80
N VAL A 97 3.27 -13.78 8.57
CA VAL A 97 4.45 -14.56 8.12
C VAL A 97 4.49 -15.87 8.91
N PRO A 98 5.26 -16.89 8.49
CA PRO A 98 5.53 -18.03 9.36
C PRO A 98 6.31 -17.57 10.59
N HIS A 99 6.05 -18.21 11.73
CA HIS A 99 6.74 -17.92 12.98
C HIS A 99 7.49 -19.16 13.46
N ASN A 100 8.59 -18.98 14.21
CA ASN A 100 9.41 -20.07 14.74
C ASN A 100 8.63 -21.10 15.59
N PHE A 101 7.51 -20.69 16.20
CA PHE A 101 6.66 -21.58 17.00
C PHE A 101 5.63 -22.35 16.16
N GLU A 102 5.50 -22.05 14.86
CA GLU A 102 4.63 -22.77 13.93
C GLU A 102 5.40 -23.94 13.28
N GLU A 103 4.68 -25.01 12.97
CA GLU A 103 5.27 -26.13 12.23
C GLU A 103 5.42 -25.78 10.74
N HIS A 104 6.67 -25.70 10.26
CA HIS A 104 7.00 -25.45 8.86
C HIS A 104 8.39 -25.99 8.50
N PRO A 105 8.69 -26.20 7.21
CA PRO A 105 9.97 -26.77 6.77
C PRO A 105 11.09 -25.74 6.53
N TYR A 106 10.85 -24.46 6.79
CA TYR A 106 11.76 -23.36 6.42
C TYR A 106 12.86 -23.12 7.47
N SER A 107 14.02 -22.65 7.01
CA SER A 107 15.12 -22.24 7.89
C SER A 107 14.89 -20.84 8.45
N ASN A 108 15.50 -20.51 9.60
CA ASN A 108 15.40 -19.15 10.17
C ASN A 108 15.94 -18.07 9.21
N GLU A 109 16.99 -18.37 8.43
CA GLU A 109 17.53 -17.43 7.44
C GLU A 109 16.50 -17.12 6.34
N ASP A 110 15.77 -18.15 5.87
CA ASP A 110 14.68 -17.95 4.91
C ASP A 110 13.55 -17.13 5.53
N LEU A 111 13.14 -17.46 6.76
CA LEU A 111 12.10 -16.74 7.47
C LEU A 111 12.46 -15.27 7.69
N ASP A 112 13.72 -14.95 7.91
CA ASP A 112 14.14 -13.57 8.08
C ASP A 112 14.05 -12.81 6.75
N SER A 113 14.26 -13.45 5.60
CA SER A 113 14.22 -12.77 4.30
C SER A 113 12.83 -12.20 3.94
N LEU A 114 12.76 -10.89 3.70
CA LEU A 114 11.54 -10.24 3.22
C LEU A 114 11.11 -10.75 1.85
N GLU A 115 12.07 -11.07 0.97
CA GLU A 115 11.78 -11.58 -0.38
C GLU A 115 11.19 -12.99 -0.32
N PHE A 116 11.75 -13.85 0.54
CA PHE A 116 11.23 -15.20 0.76
C PHE A 116 9.77 -15.15 1.25
N ASN A 117 9.51 -14.35 2.30
CA ASN A 117 8.17 -14.19 2.84
C ASN A 117 7.18 -13.66 1.81
N ALA A 118 7.58 -12.70 0.97
CA ALA A 118 6.74 -12.20 -0.10
C ALA A 118 6.38 -13.32 -1.11
N ASP A 119 7.31 -14.22 -1.42
CA ASP A 119 7.06 -15.34 -2.35
C ASP A 119 6.09 -16.38 -1.78
N ILE A 120 6.22 -16.75 -0.50
CA ILE A 120 5.37 -17.78 0.13
C ILE A 120 4.01 -17.24 0.63
N THR A 121 3.81 -15.92 0.62
CA THR A 121 2.58 -15.29 1.14
C THR A 121 1.33 -15.76 0.38
N TYR A 122 1.44 -16.04 -0.93
CA TYR A 122 0.30 -16.47 -1.72
C TYR A 122 -0.27 -17.81 -1.23
N GLU A 123 0.59 -18.81 -1.09
CA GLU A 123 0.24 -20.15 -0.64
C GLU A 123 -0.36 -20.09 0.77
N ARG A 124 0.27 -19.33 1.66
CA ARG A 124 -0.24 -19.12 3.04
C ARG A 124 -1.60 -18.43 3.05
N LEU A 125 -1.83 -17.44 2.17
CA LEU A 125 -3.12 -16.77 2.02
C LEU A 125 -4.21 -17.75 1.54
N MET A 126 -3.90 -18.60 0.55
CA MET A 126 -4.87 -19.58 0.04
C MET A 126 -5.26 -20.60 1.12
N VAL A 127 -4.28 -21.14 1.85
CA VAL A 127 -4.53 -22.02 3.00
C VAL A 127 -5.37 -21.34 4.07
N PHE A 128 -5.05 -20.07 4.38
CA PHE A 128 -5.84 -19.28 5.32
C PHE A 128 -7.29 -19.13 4.87
N ILE A 129 -7.54 -18.80 3.58
CA ILE A 129 -8.91 -18.61 3.07
C ILE A 129 -9.68 -19.94 3.12
N ASP A 130 -9.07 -21.05 2.70
CA ASP A 130 -9.73 -22.36 2.76
C ASP A 130 -10.10 -22.73 4.20
N ASN A 131 -9.18 -22.56 5.15
CA ASN A 131 -9.45 -22.80 6.57
C ASN A 131 -10.51 -21.85 7.14
N PHE A 132 -10.47 -20.57 6.76
CA PHE A 132 -11.45 -19.58 7.16
C PHE A 132 -12.85 -19.95 6.66
N MET A 133 -12.99 -20.33 5.40
CA MET A 133 -14.27 -20.73 4.82
C MET A 133 -14.81 -21.99 5.48
N ASN A 134 -13.97 -23.01 5.67
CA ASN A 134 -14.35 -24.24 6.36
C ASN A 134 -14.79 -24.01 7.82
N HIS A 135 -14.18 -23.04 8.50
CA HIS A 135 -14.54 -22.69 9.88
C HIS A 135 -15.91 -22.01 9.97
N TRP A 136 -16.17 -21.03 9.11
CA TRP A 136 -17.39 -20.20 9.18
C TRP A 136 -18.59 -20.79 8.46
N PHE A 137 -18.35 -21.61 7.44
CA PHE A 137 -19.38 -22.19 6.57
C PHE A 137 -19.28 -23.71 6.58
N LYS A 138 -19.00 -24.27 7.76
CA LYS A 138 -18.98 -25.71 7.98
C LYS A 138 -20.23 -26.34 7.36
N ASP A 139 -20.04 -27.47 6.68
CA ASP A 139 -21.10 -28.24 5.99
C ASP A 139 -21.67 -27.56 4.73
N ILE A 140 -21.12 -26.42 4.30
CA ILE A 140 -21.42 -25.78 3.02
C ILE A 140 -20.19 -25.89 2.12
N GLU A 141 -20.32 -26.61 1.01
CA GLU A 141 -19.31 -26.58 -0.04
C GLU A 141 -19.36 -25.22 -0.75
N ILE A 142 -18.31 -24.41 -0.60
CA ILE A 142 -18.20 -23.12 -1.25
C ILE A 142 -17.40 -23.27 -2.53
N ASP A 143 -18.03 -22.93 -3.66
CA ASP A 143 -17.33 -22.82 -4.93
C ASP A 143 -16.32 -21.67 -4.88
N LYS A 144 -15.06 -21.97 -5.21
CA LYS A 144 -13.98 -20.98 -5.29
C LYS A 144 -14.23 -19.92 -6.38
N GLU A 145 -15.12 -20.19 -7.33
CA GLU A 145 -15.60 -19.20 -8.30
C GLU A 145 -16.47 -18.10 -7.66
N ASP A 146 -17.07 -18.35 -6.50
CA ASP A 146 -17.90 -17.38 -5.78
C ASP A 146 -17.12 -16.54 -4.76
N ILE A 147 -15.84 -16.85 -4.54
CA ILE A 147 -14.98 -16.13 -3.61
C ILE A 147 -14.23 -15.01 -4.34
N GLU A 148 -14.58 -13.75 -4.07
CA GLU A 148 -13.91 -12.57 -4.62
C GLU A 148 -12.96 -11.90 -3.61
N ILE A 149 -11.72 -11.64 -4.04
CA ILE A 149 -10.80 -10.71 -3.37
C ILE A 149 -11.07 -9.29 -3.92
N ASN A 150 -11.93 -8.55 -3.22
CA ASN A 150 -12.33 -7.19 -3.59
C ASN A 150 -11.26 -6.12 -3.26
N GLY A 151 -10.41 -6.39 -2.27
CA GLY A 151 -9.32 -5.51 -1.85
C GLY A 151 -8.34 -6.26 -0.96
N LEU A 152 -7.09 -5.82 -0.96
CA LEU A 152 -6.04 -6.39 -0.13
C LEU A 152 -5.11 -5.28 0.37
N ASP A 153 -4.81 -5.31 1.66
CA ASP A 153 -3.89 -4.39 2.30
C ASP A 153 -2.60 -5.16 2.61
N LEU A 154 -1.48 -4.72 2.01
CA LEU A 154 -0.16 -5.25 2.33
C LEU A 154 0.47 -4.39 3.41
N CYS A 155 1.02 -5.03 4.44
CA CYS A 155 1.56 -4.38 5.63
C CYS A 155 2.94 -4.95 5.99
N TYR A 156 3.80 -4.11 6.53
CA TYR A 156 5.09 -4.50 7.13
C TYR A 156 5.35 -3.66 8.38
N ASN A 157 5.67 -4.33 9.49
CA ASN A 157 6.09 -3.72 10.75
C ASN A 157 7.62 -3.65 10.74
N GLN A 158 8.16 -2.44 10.63
CA GLN A 158 9.57 -2.20 10.91
C GLN A 158 9.73 -1.96 12.41
N TYR A 159 10.60 -2.75 13.04
CA TYR A 159 10.94 -2.62 14.44
C TYR A 159 12.09 -1.64 14.62
N PHE A 160 12.16 -1.09 15.82
CA PHE A 160 13.19 -0.14 16.25
C PHE A 160 13.59 -0.52 17.68
N LYS A 161 14.74 -0.03 18.13
CA LYS A 161 15.19 -0.21 19.51
C LYS A 161 14.34 0.53 20.54
N SER A 162 13.78 1.68 20.15
CA SER A 162 13.00 2.53 21.05
C SER A 162 11.87 3.27 20.34
N THR A 163 10.92 3.76 21.14
CA THR A 163 9.87 4.69 20.69
C THR A 163 10.42 5.98 20.12
N GLU A 164 11.51 6.48 20.70
CA GLU A 164 12.14 7.71 20.25
C GLU A 164 12.75 7.52 18.86
N ASP A 165 13.43 6.39 18.62
CA ASP A 165 13.99 6.05 17.33
C ASP A 165 12.91 5.90 16.25
N SER A 166 11.81 5.21 16.55
CA SER A 166 10.71 5.01 15.60
C SER A 166 10.05 6.35 15.22
N LEU A 167 9.77 7.22 16.19
CA LEU A 167 9.17 8.54 15.93
C LEU A 167 10.12 9.48 15.20
N LYS A 168 11.40 9.45 15.56
CA LYS A 168 12.44 10.26 14.91
C LYS A 168 12.67 9.81 13.46
N TYR A 169 12.71 8.51 13.21
CA TYR A 169 12.76 7.95 11.86
C TYR A 169 11.55 8.40 11.04
N LEU A 170 10.34 8.33 11.60
CA LEU A 170 9.13 8.81 10.94
C LEU A 170 9.17 10.31 10.62
N ASP A 171 9.69 11.14 11.53
CA ASP A 171 9.84 12.58 11.28
C ASP A 171 10.74 12.85 10.08
N TYR A 172 11.85 12.13 9.98
CA TYR A 172 12.71 12.20 8.81
C TYR A 172 12.02 11.73 7.52
N GLN A 173 11.22 10.65 7.57
CA GLN A 173 10.46 10.18 6.41
C GLN A 173 9.46 11.21 5.90
N LYS A 174 8.84 12.01 6.78
CA LYS A 174 7.92 13.10 6.39
C LYS A 174 8.56 14.14 5.48
N ARG A 175 9.88 14.33 5.63
CA ARG A 175 10.70 15.28 4.85
C ARG A 175 11.00 14.77 3.44
N ILE A 176 10.84 13.47 3.17
CA ILE A 176 11.11 12.88 1.84
C ILE A 176 10.08 13.36 0.82
N LYS A 177 10.58 13.97 -0.27
CA LYS A 177 9.76 14.42 -1.38
C LYS A 177 9.33 13.26 -2.27
N LYS A 178 8.03 13.17 -2.45
CA LYS A 178 7.35 12.10 -3.15
C LYS A 178 7.38 12.34 -4.66
N LYS A 179 7.79 11.34 -5.44
CA LYS A 179 8.03 11.48 -6.89
C LYS A 179 6.77 11.76 -7.70
N TYR A 180 5.59 11.34 -7.19
CA TYR A 180 4.34 11.31 -7.96
C TYR A 180 3.23 12.24 -7.47
N LEU A 181 3.39 12.88 -6.30
CA LEU A 181 2.40 13.85 -5.81
C LEU A 181 2.72 15.25 -6.32
N LYS A 182 1.74 15.88 -6.96
CA LYS A 182 1.85 17.31 -7.31
C LYS A 182 1.87 18.12 -6.02
N LYS A 183 2.69 19.18 -5.97
CA LYS A 183 2.80 20.11 -4.83
C LYS A 183 1.46 20.68 -4.35
N THR A 184 0.44 20.70 -5.21
CA THR A 184 -0.88 21.30 -4.96
C THR A 184 -1.96 20.30 -4.55
N THR A 185 -1.65 19.00 -4.46
CA THR A 185 -2.67 18.00 -4.15
C THR A 185 -2.98 18.02 -2.65
N LYS A 186 -4.24 18.28 -2.26
CA LYS A 186 -4.77 18.13 -0.88
C LYS A 186 -4.68 16.70 -0.31
N ASN A 187 -3.95 15.80 -0.97
CA ASN A 187 -3.92 14.36 -0.72
C ASN A 187 -2.71 13.92 0.15
N LYS A 188 -1.93 14.88 0.66
CA LYS A 188 -0.94 14.64 1.72
C LYS A 188 -1.52 15.20 3.00
N VAL A 189 -1.77 14.34 3.97
CA VAL A 189 -1.98 14.77 5.35
C VAL A 189 -0.86 14.14 6.14
N ASP A 190 0.11 14.97 6.50
CA ASP A 190 1.13 14.58 7.47
C ASP A 190 0.52 14.84 8.83
N TRP A 191 0.20 13.76 9.54
CA TRP A 191 -0.20 13.85 10.92
C TRP A 191 1.04 13.78 11.81
N GLU A 192 0.88 14.09 13.09
CA GLU A 192 1.97 13.99 14.07
C GLU A 192 2.61 12.60 14.09
N THR A 193 1.82 11.54 13.90
CA THR A 193 2.28 10.16 14.02
C THR A 193 2.07 9.33 12.75
N SER A 194 1.82 9.98 11.60
CA SER A 194 1.70 9.25 10.33
C SER A 194 1.92 10.10 9.08
N ILE A 195 2.24 9.40 7.99
CA ILE A 195 2.29 9.87 6.63
C ILE A 195 1.14 9.19 5.87
N PHE A 196 0.16 9.95 5.38
CA PHE A 196 -0.91 9.40 4.54
C PHE A 196 -0.77 9.81 3.08
N LEU A 197 -0.99 8.84 2.19
CA LEU A 197 -1.01 8.97 0.75
C LEU A 197 -2.25 8.35 0.18
N SER A 198 -2.95 9.09 -0.68
CA SER A 198 -4.11 8.53 -1.38
C SER A 198 -4.22 9.06 -2.79
N ASN A 199 -4.53 8.14 -3.71
CA ASN A 199 -4.94 8.45 -5.06
C ASN A 199 -6.12 7.56 -5.47
N ALA A 200 -6.55 7.68 -6.73
CA ALA A 200 -7.70 6.92 -7.25
C ALA A 200 -7.48 5.39 -7.26
N ARG A 201 -6.22 4.94 -7.20
CA ARG A 201 -5.81 3.54 -7.34
C ARG A 201 -5.49 2.89 -5.99
N TYR A 202 -4.73 3.56 -5.13
CA TYR A 202 -4.36 3.01 -3.83
C TYR A 202 -4.33 4.08 -2.74
N ALA A 203 -4.35 3.61 -1.50
CA ALA A 203 -3.98 4.39 -0.33
C ALA A 203 -2.72 3.76 0.28
N ALA A 204 -1.78 4.58 0.75
CA ALA A 204 -0.58 4.13 1.42
C ALA A 204 -0.38 4.93 2.70
N LYS A 205 0.10 4.28 3.75
CA LYS A 205 0.35 4.85 5.07
C LYS A 205 1.71 4.42 5.57
N ILE A 206 2.36 5.33 6.28
CA ILE A 206 3.43 4.98 7.22
C ILE A 206 3.00 5.57 8.55
N TYR A 207 2.92 4.78 9.61
CA TYR A 207 2.43 5.29 10.89
C TYR A 207 3.07 4.60 12.07
N HIS A 208 3.20 5.35 13.16
CA HIS A 208 3.67 4.84 14.43
C HIS A 208 2.58 3.98 15.07
N LYS A 209 2.85 2.68 15.26
CA LYS A 209 1.85 1.70 15.66
C LYS A 209 1.44 1.88 17.12
N GLY A 210 2.36 2.24 18.01
CA GLY A 210 2.07 2.53 19.42
C GLY A 210 1.06 3.65 19.60
N SER A 211 1.23 4.76 18.85
CA SER A 211 0.26 5.85 18.86
C SER A 211 -1.11 5.49 18.29
N GLU A 212 -1.21 4.43 17.48
CA GLU A 212 -2.50 3.91 17.00
C GLU A 212 -3.11 2.93 18.00
N TYR A 213 -2.28 2.09 18.61
CA TYR A 213 -2.64 1.12 19.65
C TYR A 213 -3.25 1.80 20.88
N ALA A 214 -2.63 2.90 21.35
CA ALA A 214 -3.02 3.64 22.55
C ALA A 214 -4.24 4.58 22.35
N LYS A 215 -4.81 4.69 21.14
CA LYS A 215 -5.96 5.59 20.91
C LYS A 215 -7.15 5.21 21.80
N PRO A 216 -8.05 6.16 22.12
CA PRO A 216 -9.27 5.89 22.87
C PRO A 216 -10.28 4.92 22.22
N LYS A 217 -10.01 4.45 21.00
CA LYS A 217 -10.76 3.39 20.32
C LYS A 217 -9.79 2.42 19.63
N GLY A 218 -8.56 2.37 20.12
CA GLY A 218 -7.48 1.53 19.62
C GLY A 218 -7.50 0.14 20.28
N ASP A 219 -6.54 -0.68 19.86
CA ASP A 219 -6.43 -2.08 20.28
C ASP A 219 -6.13 -2.23 21.79
N ARG A 220 -5.43 -1.26 22.42
CA ARG A 220 -5.13 -1.29 23.86
C ARG A 220 -6.38 -1.44 24.72
N GLN A 221 -7.38 -0.60 24.47
CA GLN A 221 -8.62 -0.61 25.25
C GLN A 221 -9.42 -1.90 25.02
N HIS A 222 -9.42 -2.40 23.78
CA HIS A 222 -10.05 -3.67 23.45
C HIS A 222 -9.40 -4.83 24.21
N HIS A 223 -8.07 -4.93 24.19
CA HIS A 223 -7.33 -5.97 24.91
C HIS A 223 -7.56 -5.91 26.42
N LEU A 224 -7.50 -4.73 27.04
CA LEU A 224 -7.79 -4.56 28.46
C LEU A 224 -9.23 -4.95 28.81
N ALA A 225 -10.20 -4.58 27.97
CA ALA A 225 -11.59 -4.97 28.15
C ALA A 225 -11.78 -6.49 28.05
N MET A 226 -11.08 -7.15 27.13
CA MET A 226 -11.12 -8.62 26.99
C MET A 226 -10.46 -9.32 28.18
N ASN A 227 -9.29 -8.88 28.65
CA ASN A 227 -8.67 -9.43 29.87
C ASN A 227 -9.61 -9.32 31.07
N LYS A 228 -10.22 -8.15 31.26
CA LYS A 228 -11.21 -7.94 32.32
C LYS A 228 -12.40 -8.89 32.19
N LYS A 229 -12.92 -9.09 30.97
CA LYS A 229 -14.03 -10.00 30.69
C LYS A 229 -13.66 -11.46 30.99
N LEU A 230 -12.43 -11.87 30.69
CA LEU A 230 -11.94 -13.24 30.89
C LEU A 230 -11.49 -13.52 32.33
N GLY A 231 -11.33 -12.49 33.17
CA GLY A 231 -10.81 -12.64 34.53
C GLY A 231 -9.35 -13.09 34.58
N LYS A 232 -8.62 -13.03 33.45
CA LYS A 232 -7.21 -13.41 33.33
C LYS A 232 -6.51 -12.52 32.31
N GLU A 233 -5.19 -12.41 32.45
CA GLU A 233 -4.34 -11.76 31.46
C GLU A 233 -4.21 -12.69 30.23
N HIS A 234 -5.03 -12.42 29.20
CA HIS A 234 -4.95 -13.13 27.93
C HIS A 234 -4.07 -12.37 26.92
N PHE A 235 -4.21 -11.05 26.89
CA PHE A 235 -3.35 -10.14 26.15
C PHE A 235 -2.41 -9.42 27.12
N GLU A 236 -1.11 -9.58 26.93
CA GLU A 236 -0.11 -8.95 27.79
C GLU A 236 0.11 -7.51 27.35
N VAL A 237 -0.77 -6.61 27.80
CA VAL A 237 -0.77 -5.22 27.34
C VAL A 237 0.43 -4.45 27.90
N GLU A 238 0.71 -4.64 29.19
CA GLU A 238 1.73 -3.91 29.94
C GLU A 238 2.99 -4.77 30.12
N SER A 239 4.16 -4.13 30.08
CA SER A 239 5.44 -4.81 30.33
C SER A 239 5.60 -5.19 31.80
N LYS A 240 6.32 -6.27 32.06
CA LYS A 240 6.62 -6.75 33.42
C LYS A 240 8.07 -6.44 33.78
N TYR A 241 8.26 -5.98 35.01
CA TYR A 241 9.56 -5.58 35.54
C TYR A 241 9.85 -6.30 36.85
N GLU A 242 11.09 -6.75 37.02
CA GLU A 242 11.63 -7.29 38.26
C GLU A 242 12.88 -6.50 38.62
N GLU A 243 12.95 -5.96 39.85
CA GLU A 243 14.07 -5.14 40.32
C GLU A 243 14.44 -3.95 39.40
N GLY A 244 13.45 -3.42 38.67
CA GLY A 244 13.63 -2.33 37.72
C GLY A 244 14.14 -2.76 36.33
N VAL A 245 14.36 -4.06 36.11
CA VAL A 245 14.72 -4.63 34.82
C VAL A 245 13.47 -5.18 34.13
N MET A 246 13.28 -4.87 32.85
CA MET A 246 12.18 -5.42 32.08
C MET A 246 12.44 -6.91 31.84
N VAL A 247 11.62 -7.78 32.44
CA VAL A 247 11.72 -9.23 32.27
C VAL A 247 10.84 -9.72 31.13
N ARG A 248 9.81 -8.95 30.77
CA ARG A 248 8.93 -9.26 29.66
C ARG A 248 8.35 -8.00 29.05
N GLU A 249 8.52 -7.85 27.74
CA GLU A 249 7.92 -6.74 27.00
C GLU A 249 6.42 -7.00 26.74
N GLY A 250 5.59 -6.01 27.01
CA GLY A 250 4.16 -6.03 26.71
C GLY A 250 3.85 -5.46 25.33
N LEU A 251 2.64 -5.76 24.82
CA LEU A 251 2.17 -5.33 23.50
C LEU A 251 2.22 -3.81 23.30
N GLU A 252 2.06 -3.00 24.36
CA GLU A 252 2.16 -1.55 24.27
C GLU A 252 3.57 -1.08 23.94
N ASP A 253 4.57 -1.59 24.65
CA ASP A 253 5.98 -1.22 24.43
C ASP A 253 6.49 -1.76 23.10
N THR A 254 6.12 -2.99 22.75
CA THR A 254 6.39 -3.54 21.41
C THR A 254 5.78 -2.66 20.32
N ALA A 255 4.51 -2.23 20.46
CA ALA A 255 3.87 -1.37 19.47
C ALA A 255 4.54 0.01 19.36
N ASN A 256 5.03 0.57 20.46
CA ASN A 256 5.76 1.83 20.48
C ASN A 256 7.09 1.77 19.73
N ARG A 257 7.63 0.59 19.50
CA ARG A 257 8.84 0.41 18.70
C ARG A 257 8.57 0.17 17.21
N ILE A 258 7.31 0.22 16.76
CA ILE A 258 6.95 -0.15 15.39
C ILE A 258 6.56 1.06 14.53
N LEU A 259 7.18 1.18 13.35
CA LEU A 259 6.58 1.89 12.22
C LEU A 259 5.95 0.88 11.24
N ARG A 260 4.64 1.03 11.01
CA ARG A 260 3.95 0.23 9.99
C ARG A 260 3.93 0.93 8.65
N TYR A 261 4.36 0.22 7.62
CA TYR A 261 4.09 0.52 6.22
C TYR A 261 2.85 -0.24 5.79
N GLU A 262 1.91 0.43 5.13
CA GLU A 262 0.65 -0.17 4.67
C GLU A 262 0.32 0.36 3.27
N ILE A 263 -0.05 -0.50 2.33
CA ILE A 263 -0.71 -0.12 1.08
C ILE A 263 -2.02 -0.88 0.93
N SER A 264 -3.11 -0.12 0.86
CA SER A 264 -4.43 -0.64 0.51
C SER A 264 -4.62 -0.64 -1.01
N PHE A 265 -4.62 -1.83 -1.61
CA PHE A 265 -4.88 -2.02 -3.04
C PHE A 265 -6.38 -2.08 -3.29
N LYS A 266 -6.92 -1.02 -3.92
CA LYS A 266 -8.31 -1.02 -4.37
C LYS A 266 -8.45 -1.92 -5.60
N LYS A 267 -9.64 -2.50 -5.78
CA LYS A 267 -10.03 -3.28 -6.99
C LYS A 267 -9.56 -2.67 -8.31
N SER A 268 -9.69 -1.35 -8.46
CA SER A 268 -9.28 -0.62 -9.66
C SER A 268 -7.77 -0.69 -9.93
N TYR A 269 -6.94 -0.77 -8.88
CA TYR A 269 -5.50 -0.87 -9.03
C TYR A 269 -5.03 -2.31 -9.25
N ILE A 270 -5.63 -3.27 -8.55
CA ILE A 270 -5.40 -4.70 -8.81
C ILE A 270 -5.72 -5.00 -10.28
N SER A 271 -6.86 -4.48 -10.78
CA SER A 271 -7.27 -4.54 -12.20
C SER A 271 -6.24 -3.93 -13.14
N TYR A 272 -5.66 -2.80 -12.77
CA TYR A 272 -4.62 -2.16 -13.56
C TYR A 272 -3.33 -2.97 -13.59
N LEU A 273 -2.90 -3.55 -12.46
CA LEU A 273 -1.69 -4.39 -12.38
C LEU A 273 -1.87 -5.64 -13.23
N PHE A 274 -2.99 -6.35 -13.06
CA PHE A 274 -3.37 -7.49 -13.88
C PHE A 274 -3.32 -7.16 -15.37
N LYS A 275 -4.01 -6.10 -15.81
CA LYS A 275 -4.06 -5.71 -17.23
C LYS A 275 -2.73 -5.29 -17.81
N LYS A 276 -1.87 -4.71 -16.98
CA LYS A 276 -0.58 -4.18 -17.42
C LYS A 276 0.45 -5.29 -17.59
N TYR A 277 0.43 -6.30 -16.73
CA TYR A 277 1.53 -7.25 -16.58
C TYR A 277 1.15 -8.71 -16.87
N LEU A 278 -0.11 -9.10 -16.72
CA LEU A 278 -0.54 -10.50 -16.77
C LEU A 278 -1.57 -10.78 -17.87
N PHE A 279 -2.59 -9.92 -18.00
CA PHE A 279 -3.64 -10.08 -19.01
C PHE A 279 -3.04 -10.16 -20.41
N ALA A 280 -3.39 -11.25 -21.11
CA ALA A 280 -2.99 -11.52 -22.48
C ALA A 280 -1.49 -11.23 -22.73
N ARG A 281 -0.63 -11.51 -21.73
CA ARG A 281 0.80 -11.14 -21.76
C ARG A 281 1.50 -11.71 -22.98
N ASP A 282 1.14 -12.92 -23.36
CA ASP A 282 1.75 -13.68 -24.45
C ASP A 282 0.99 -13.50 -25.79
N CYS A 283 -0.08 -12.70 -25.81
CA CYS A 283 -0.84 -12.36 -27.01
C CYS A 283 -0.16 -11.25 -27.82
N THR A 284 0.30 -11.57 -29.03
CA THR A 284 0.98 -10.62 -29.93
C THR A 284 0.13 -9.39 -30.28
N ALA A 285 -1.18 -9.59 -30.51
CA ALA A 285 -2.12 -8.51 -30.77
C ALA A 285 -2.24 -7.55 -29.57
N TRP A 286 -2.25 -8.09 -28.34
CA TRP A 286 -2.27 -7.28 -27.13
C TRP A 286 -0.99 -6.48 -26.93
N GLN A 287 0.18 -7.12 -27.14
CA GLN A 287 1.47 -6.45 -27.06
C GLN A 287 1.58 -5.30 -28.07
N GLN A 288 1.10 -5.50 -29.30
CA GLN A 288 1.06 -4.47 -30.33
C GLN A 288 0.11 -3.33 -29.93
N ALA A 289 -1.11 -3.65 -29.49
CA ALA A 289 -2.07 -2.67 -28.99
C ALA A 289 -1.50 -1.84 -27.82
N GLN A 290 -0.73 -2.47 -26.93
CA GLN A 290 -0.06 -1.77 -25.82
C GLN A 290 1.02 -0.81 -26.32
N LYS A 291 1.84 -1.21 -27.31
CA LYS A 291 2.85 -0.33 -27.94
C LYS A 291 2.17 0.89 -28.58
N ASP A 292 1.12 0.64 -29.36
CA ASP A 292 0.36 1.67 -30.05
C ASP A 292 -0.33 2.63 -29.07
N TYR A 293 -0.94 2.10 -28.02
CA TYR A 293 -1.52 2.90 -26.95
C TYR A 293 -0.46 3.80 -26.28
N LYS A 294 0.72 3.27 -25.94
CA LYS A 294 1.80 4.06 -25.31
C LYS A 294 2.24 5.22 -26.20
N GLU A 295 2.36 5.00 -27.50
CA GLU A 295 2.77 6.03 -28.46
C GLU A 295 1.72 7.13 -28.62
N VAL A 296 0.47 6.75 -28.88
CA VAL A 296 -0.64 7.71 -29.04
C VAL A 296 -0.89 8.47 -27.74
N ASN A 297 -0.89 7.78 -26.60
CA ASN A 297 -1.16 8.39 -25.30
C ASN A 297 -0.07 9.40 -24.89
N ARG A 298 1.19 9.21 -25.31
CA ARG A 298 2.25 10.23 -25.12
C ARG A 298 1.90 11.54 -25.83
N VAL A 299 1.41 11.47 -27.06
CA VAL A 299 0.99 12.67 -27.83
C VAL A 299 -0.25 13.29 -27.21
N VAL A 300 -1.29 12.49 -26.90
CA VAL A 300 -2.52 12.97 -26.26
C VAL A 300 -2.25 13.65 -24.93
N LYS A 301 -1.38 13.08 -24.10
CA LYS A 301 -0.96 13.68 -22.82
C LYS A 301 -0.27 15.03 -23.04
N LYS A 302 0.66 15.13 -23.99
CA LYS A 302 1.32 16.40 -24.34
C LYS A 302 0.33 17.44 -24.84
N ILE A 303 -0.64 17.07 -25.68
CA ILE A 303 -1.71 17.97 -26.13
C ILE A 303 -2.46 18.56 -24.93
N ARG A 304 -2.88 17.69 -24.00
CA ARG A 304 -3.59 18.12 -22.78
C ARG A 304 -2.74 19.05 -21.91
N GLU A 305 -1.47 18.71 -21.70
CA GLU A 305 -0.54 19.52 -20.91
C GLU A 305 -0.26 20.89 -21.55
N ASN A 306 -0.04 20.94 -22.87
CA ASN A 306 0.19 22.18 -23.59
C ASN A 306 -1.05 23.07 -23.61
N ARG A 307 -2.25 22.49 -23.78
CA ARG A 307 -3.52 23.22 -23.72
C ARG A 307 -3.70 23.90 -22.35
N ILE A 308 -3.39 23.21 -21.25
CA ILE A 308 -3.42 23.80 -19.90
C ILE A 308 -2.42 24.95 -19.74
N LYS A 309 -1.28 24.88 -20.42
CA LYS A 309 -0.22 25.89 -20.37
C LYS A 309 -0.41 27.04 -21.38
N GLY A 310 -1.47 27.02 -22.20
CA GLY A 310 -1.66 27.99 -23.28
C GLY A 310 -0.62 27.90 -24.41
N LEU A 311 0.08 26.77 -24.53
CA LEU A 311 1.07 26.56 -25.59
C LEU A 311 0.40 26.05 -26.86
N SER A 312 0.99 26.39 -28.03
CA SER A 312 0.51 25.86 -29.31
C SER A 312 0.50 24.32 -29.31
N ILE A 313 -0.61 23.75 -29.77
CA ILE A 313 -0.83 22.31 -29.91
C ILE A 313 -0.88 21.84 -31.37
N TYR A 314 -0.76 22.77 -32.33
CA TYR A 314 -0.95 22.49 -33.76
C TYR A 314 -0.09 21.32 -34.27
N HIS A 315 1.21 21.32 -33.96
CA HIS A 315 2.12 20.23 -34.36
C HIS A 315 1.76 18.89 -33.71
N LEU A 316 1.29 18.90 -32.46
CA LEU A 316 0.88 17.68 -31.75
C LEU A 316 -0.45 17.12 -32.29
N GLU A 317 -1.40 17.99 -32.64
CA GLU A 317 -2.65 17.59 -33.27
C GLU A 317 -2.43 17.07 -34.71
N LYS A 318 -1.48 17.67 -35.45
CA LYS A 318 -1.03 17.13 -36.74
C LYS A 318 -0.39 15.75 -36.55
N GLN A 319 0.52 15.60 -35.59
CA GLN A 319 1.11 14.30 -35.24
C GLN A 319 0.04 13.26 -34.89
N TYR A 320 -0.97 13.63 -34.10
CA TYR A 320 -2.08 12.74 -33.75
C TYR A 320 -2.93 12.33 -34.96
N ARG A 321 -3.19 13.27 -35.88
CA ARG A 321 -3.91 13.01 -37.14
C ARG A 321 -3.11 12.12 -38.10
N ASN A 322 -1.78 12.17 -38.04
CA ASN A 322 -0.89 11.33 -38.85
C ASN A 322 -0.82 9.87 -38.37
N PHE A 323 -1.29 9.54 -37.16
CA PHE A 323 -1.45 8.13 -36.79
C PHE A 323 -2.49 7.44 -37.68
N SER A 324 -2.34 6.14 -37.94
CA SER A 324 -3.34 5.40 -38.69
C SER A 324 -4.69 5.41 -37.94
N PRO A 325 -5.84 5.35 -38.67
CA PRO A 325 -7.16 5.27 -38.04
C PRO A 325 -7.25 4.10 -37.05
N GLU A 326 -6.72 2.94 -37.42
CA GLU A 326 -6.65 1.73 -36.59
C GLU A 326 -5.93 1.99 -35.27
N LYS A 327 -4.75 2.62 -35.30
CA LYS A 327 -3.98 2.95 -34.10
C LYS A 327 -4.75 3.85 -33.12
N ARG A 328 -5.53 4.81 -33.65
CA ARG A 328 -6.40 5.66 -32.83
C ARG A 328 -7.59 4.90 -32.23
N VAL A 329 -8.17 3.96 -32.98
CA VAL A 329 -9.25 3.07 -32.51
C VAL A 329 -8.72 2.18 -31.38
N TYR A 330 -7.57 1.53 -31.57
CA TYR A 330 -6.94 0.73 -30.53
C TYR A 330 -6.61 1.55 -29.29
N HIS A 331 -6.09 2.78 -29.44
CA HIS A 331 -5.84 3.64 -28.28
C HIS A 331 -7.12 3.86 -27.44
N LYS A 332 -8.27 4.13 -28.08
CA LYS A 332 -9.55 4.31 -27.37
C LYS A 332 -10.02 3.01 -26.71
N ALA A 333 -9.98 1.90 -27.44
CA ALA A 333 -10.38 0.59 -26.92
C ALA A 333 -9.50 0.15 -25.75
N TYR A 334 -8.18 0.27 -25.88
CA TYR A 334 -7.20 -0.08 -24.85
C TYR A 334 -7.39 0.79 -23.60
N SER A 335 -7.64 2.10 -23.77
CA SER A 335 -7.93 2.99 -22.65
C SER A 335 -9.21 2.58 -21.90
N LYS A 336 -10.26 2.17 -22.62
CA LYS A 336 -11.51 1.64 -22.03
C LYS A 336 -11.23 0.36 -21.24
N ILE A 337 -10.46 -0.57 -21.80
CA ILE A 337 -10.06 -1.82 -21.15
C ILE A 337 -9.30 -1.54 -19.85
N LEU A 338 -8.25 -0.71 -19.89
CA LEU A 338 -7.42 -0.38 -18.73
C LEU A 338 -8.18 0.25 -17.56
N ASN A 339 -9.28 0.95 -17.84
CA ASN A 339 -10.06 1.65 -16.83
C ASN A 339 -11.23 0.83 -16.27
N ARG A 340 -11.58 -0.29 -16.90
CA ARG A 340 -12.59 -1.21 -16.37
C ARG A 340 -11.99 -2.00 -15.20
N SER A 341 -12.78 -2.31 -14.18
CA SER A 341 -12.34 -3.15 -13.07
C SER A 341 -12.72 -4.62 -13.32
N ASN A 342 -11.88 -5.54 -12.88
CA ASN A 342 -12.11 -6.98 -12.88
C ASN A 342 -12.55 -7.42 -11.48
N THR A 343 -13.40 -8.45 -11.40
CA THR A 343 -13.62 -9.24 -10.18
C THR A 343 -12.50 -10.28 -10.09
N PHE A 344 -11.81 -10.35 -8.96
CA PHE A 344 -10.68 -11.28 -8.77
C PHE A 344 -11.13 -12.46 -7.94
N ARG A 345 -11.24 -13.64 -8.57
CA ARG A 345 -11.79 -14.84 -7.96
C ARG A 345 -10.70 -15.87 -7.66
N LEU A 346 -10.98 -16.82 -6.78
CA LEU A 346 -10.05 -17.92 -6.46
C LEU A 346 -10.09 -19.06 -7.48
N ALA A 347 -11.21 -19.21 -8.18
CA ALA A 347 -11.33 -20.00 -9.41
C ALA A 347 -12.10 -19.20 -10.46
N ILE A 348 -11.96 -19.58 -11.73
CA ILE A 348 -12.70 -18.99 -12.84
C ILE A 348 -13.08 -20.07 -13.85
N THR A 349 -14.16 -19.81 -14.58
CA THR A 349 -14.59 -20.69 -15.66
C THR A 349 -13.55 -20.79 -16.77
N GLU A 350 -13.60 -21.86 -17.56
CA GLU A 350 -12.76 -22.02 -18.75
C GLU A 350 -13.01 -20.91 -19.79
N THR A 351 -14.23 -20.37 -19.84
CA THR A 351 -14.57 -19.23 -20.70
C THR A 351 -13.83 -17.98 -20.24
N ASP A 352 -13.91 -17.64 -18.95
CA ASP A 352 -13.17 -16.51 -18.38
C ASP A 352 -11.67 -16.69 -18.58
N ARG A 353 -11.12 -17.90 -18.39
CA ARG A 353 -9.69 -18.19 -18.61
C ARG A 353 -9.26 -17.81 -20.03
N ARG A 354 -9.99 -18.29 -21.05
CA ARG A 354 -9.70 -17.97 -22.46
C ARG A 354 -9.77 -16.47 -22.74
N GLU A 355 -10.77 -15.78 -22.19
CA GLU A 355 -10.90 -14.32 -22.31
C GLU A 355 -9.73 -13.56 -21.68
N ASN A 356 -9.13 -14.10 -20.60
CA ASN A 356 -7.98 -13.51 -19.92
C ASN A 356 -6.64 -13.75 -20.65
N GLU A 357 -6.54 -14.78 -21.49
CA GLU A 357 -5.32 -15.16 -22.22
C GLU A 357 -5.17 -14.47 -23.58
N SER A 358 -6.27 -14.06 -24.22
CA SER A 358 -6.22 -13.54 -25.58
C SER A 358 -7.21 -12.42 -25.84
N LEU A 359 -6.74 -11.37 -26.51
CA LEU A 359 -7.61 -10.30 -27.00
C LEU A 359 -8.63 -10.80 -28.03
N ASN A 360 -8.31 -11.87 -28.77
CA ASN A 360 -9.23 -12.45 -29.76
C ASN A 360 -10.36 -13.24 -29.11
N ALA A 361 -10.14 -13.74 -27.89
CA ALA A 361 -11.17 -14.43 -27.12
C ALA A 361 -12.07 -13.46 -26.36
N CYS A 362 -11.65 -12.20 -26.17
CA CYS A 362 -12.48 -11.19 -25.53
C CYS A 362 -13.78 -10.97 -26.30
N LEU A 363 -14.89 -10.93 -25.57
CA LEU A 363 -16.19 -10.54 -26.09
C LEU A 363 -16.12 -9.17 -26.77
N ARG A 364 -17.01 -8.95 -27.75
CA ARG A 364 -17.20 -7.64 -28.38
C ARG A 364 -18.56 -7.09 -27.99
N ASP A 365 -18.62 -5.80 -27.68
CA ASP A 365 -19.89 -5.10 -27.48
C ASP A 365 -20.65 -4.99 -28.81
N ASN A 366 -21.92 -4.57 -28.75
CA ASN A 366 -22.77 -4.39 -29.94
C ASN A 366 -22.21 -3.40 -30.98
N LYS A 367 -21.15 -2.66 -30.63
CA LYS A 367 -20.44 -1.71 -31.50
C LYS A 367 -19.10 -2.28 -31.99
N GLY A 368 -18.83 -3.56 -31.75
CA GLY A 368 -17.61 -4.27 -32.14
C GLY A 368 -16.39 -3.98 -31.27
N ASN A 369 -16.52 -3.20 -30.19
CA ASN A 369 -15.38 -2.90 -29.32
C ASN A 369 -15.12 -4.06 -28.37
N PHE A 370 -13.85 -4.31 -28.09
CA PHE A 370 -13.45 -5.29 -27.08
C PHE A 370 -14.04 -4.96 -25.70
N GLU A 371 -14.69 -5.95 -25.12
CA GLU A 371 -15.05 -6.00 -23.72
C GLU A 371 -13.99 -6.84 -22.99
N PRO A 372 -13.27 -6.26 -22.00
CA PRO A 372 -12.35 -7.06 -21.23
C PRO A 372 -13.13 -8.06 -20.36
N PRO A 373 -12.50 -9.19 -20.00
CA PRO A 373 -13.12 -10.17 -19.12
C PRO A 373 -13.59 -9.50 -17.83
N LYS A 374 -14.75 -9.95 -17.34
CA LYS A 374 -15.32 -9.45 -16.08
C LYS A 374 -14.59 -10.07 -14.90
N ALA A 375 -14.41 -11.38 -14.92
CA ALA A 375 -13.68 -12.14 -13.92
C ALA A 375 -12.22 -12.37 -14.33
N ALA A 376 -11.33 -12.40 -13.35
CA ALA A 376 -9.93 -12.80 -13.50
C ALA A 376 -9.53 -13.64 -12.29
N LEU A 377 -8.60 -14.57 -12.51
CA LEU A 377 -8.05 -15.38 -11.43
C LEU A 377 -7.11 -14.53 -10.56
N PHE A 378 -7.21 -14.65 -9.24
CA PHE A 378 -6.24 -14.09 -8.31
C PHE A 378 -5.04 -15.03 -8.18
N THR A 379 -3.98 -14.75 -8.94
CA THR A 379 -2.80 -15.62 -9.02
C THR A 379 -1.63 -15.14 -8.15
N LYS A 380 -0.66 -16.03 -7.93
CA LYS A 380 0.62 -15.70 -7.27
C LYS A 380 1.34 -14.55 -7.98
N GLU A 381 1.36 -14.55 -9.31
CA GLU A 381 2.02 -13.48 -10.09
C GLU A 381 1.35 -12.12 -9.88
N LEU A 382 0.03 -12.08 -9.69
CA LEU A 382 -0.69 -10.84 -9.42
C LEU A 382 -0.32 -10.30 -8.03
N LEU A 383 -0.27 -11.17 -7.02
CA LEU A 383 0.19 -10.79 -5.69
C LEU A 383 1.66 -10.33 -5.73
N ASN A 384 2.53 -10.97 -6.51
CA ASN A 384 3.92 -10.56 -6.68
C ASN A 384 4.05 -9.16 -7.33
N GLU A 385 3.20 -8.83 -8.31
CA GLU A 385 3.15 -7.47 -8.86
C GLU A 385 2.67 -6.43 -7.82
N MET A 386 1.81 -6.83 -6.88
CA MET A 386 1.41 -5.99 -5.75
C MET A 386 2.57 -5.80 -4.75
N PHE A 387 3.30 -6.86 -4.41
CA PHE A 387 4.51 -6.77 -3.57
C PHE A 387 5.57 -5.88 -4.20
N LYS A 388 5.82 -5.96 -5.51
CA LYS A 388 6.74 -5.03 -6.19
C LYS A 388 6.34 -3.57 -5.97
N VAL A 389 5.04 -3.25 -6.00
CA VAL A 389 4.57 -1.88 -5.70
C VAL A 389 4.80 -1.53 -4.23
N PHE A 390 4.51 -2.45 -3.32
CA PHE A 390 4.70 -2.28 -1.88
C PHE A 390 6.16 -2.07 -1.49
N LEU A 391 7.08 -2.90 -1.98
CA LEU A 391 8.51 -2.79 -1.73
C LEU A 391 9.09 -1.51 -2.32
N ASN A 392 8.68 -1.11 -3.53
CA ASN A 392 9.08 0.18 -4.11
C ASN A 392 8.60 1.38 -3.26
N PHE A 393 7.42 1.28 -2.63
CA PHE A 393 6.94 2.30 -1.71
C PHE A 393 7.77 2.33 -0.43
N LYS A 394 8.05 1.18 0.21
CA LYS A 394 8.95 1.09 1.37
C LYS A 394 10.30 1.74 1.06
N GLU A 395 10.91 1.34 -0.07
CA GLU A 395 12.20 1.85 -0.53
C GLU A 395 12.18 3.37 -0.82
N GLU A 396 11.09 3.93 -1.34
CA GLU A 396 10.98 5.39 -1.54
C GLU A 396 11.13 6.17 -0.23
N PHE A 397 10.68 5.58 0.89
CA PHE A 397 10.74 6.15 2.23
C PHE A 397 11.88 5.62 3.09
N ARG A 398 12.75 4.78 2.53
CA ARG A 398 13.94 4.32 3.22
C ARG A 398 14.86 5.50 3.51
N ILE A 399 15.26 5.59 4.77
CA ILE A 399 16.33 6.49 5.22
C ILE A 399 17.61 5.66 5.27
N SER A 400 18.66 6.19 4.66
CA SER A 400 20.00 5.62 4.73
C SER A 400 20.86 6.52 5.62
N SER A 401 21.76 5.93 6.40
CA SER A 401 22.81 6.71 7.06
C SER A 401 23.69 7.37 5.99
N MET A 402 24.00 8.65 6.12
CA MET A 402 25.12 9.23 5.40
C MET A 402 26.39 8.53 5.85
N ASP A 403 27.28 8.28 4.90
CA ASP A 403 28.63 7.91 5.25
C ASP A 403 29.28 9.01 6.09
N LYS A 404 30.30 8.66 6.87
CA LYS A 404 31.17 9.65 7.51
C LYS A 404 31.70 10.60 6.43
N PHE A 405 31.92 11.87 6.77
CA PHE A 405 32.48 12.86 5.84
C PHE A 405 33.77 12.35 5.17
N THR A 406 34.60 11.64 5.93
CA THR A 406 35.83 10.99 5.44
C THR A 406 35.56 10.02 4.29
N ASP A 407 34.46 9.27 4.35
CA ASP A 407 34.10 8.29 3.34
C ASP A 407 33.42 8.95 2.13
N THR A 408 32.68 10.04 2.34
CA THR A 408 32.21 10.91 1.26
C THR A 408 33.39 11.49 0.47
N THR A 409 34.39 12.05 1.14
CA THR A 409 35.60 12.59 0.49
C THR A 409 36.29 11.51 -0.36
N LYS A 410 36.44 10.29 0.17
CA LYS A 410 36.99 9.16 -0.60
C LYS A 410 36.16 8.86 -1.85
N ARG A 411 34.82 8.85 -1.76
CA ARG A 411 33.93 8.63 -2.92
C ARG A 411 34.05 9.74 -3.96
N VAL A 412 34.17 11.00 -3.55
CA VAL A 412 34.39 12.13 -4.46
C VAL A 412 35.75 12.02 -5.16
N ILE A 413 36.81 11.64 -4.44
CA ILE A 413 38.15 11.41 -5.00
C ILE A 413 38.11 10.27 -6.01
N ALA A 414 37.50 9.13 -5.66
CA ALA A 414 37.36 7.96 -6.54
C ALA A 414 36.62 8.32 -7.83
N TYR A 415 35.44 8.95 -7.71
CA TYR A 415 34.67 9.41 -8.87
C TYR A 415 35.47 10.37 -9.77
N ASN A 416 36.17 11.34 -9.17
CA ASN A 416 36.98 12.30 -9.93
C ASN A 416 38.17 11.63 -10.64
N SER A 417 38.80 10.63 -10.02
CA SER A 417 39.85 9.83 -10.65
C SER A 417 39.31 9.08 -11.88
N ASP A 418 38.13 8.47 -11.76
CA ASP A 418 37.49 7.76 -12.88
C ASP A 418 37.07 8.71 -14.01
N VAL A 419 36.59 9.90 -13.68
CA VAL A 419 36.31 10.97 -14.64
C VAL A 419 37.58 11.39 -15.39
N GLU A 420 38.71 11.51 -14.72
CA GLU A 420 39.99 11.85 -15.35
C GLU A 420 40.49 10.75 -16.28
N LYS A 421 40.46 9.49 -15.83
CA LYS A 421 40.79 8.33 -16.67
C LYS A 421 39.92 8.28 -17.92
N TYR A 422 38.61 8.45 -17.77
CA TYR A 422 37.65 8.47 -18.88
C TYR A 422 37.92 9.63 -19.86
N ASN A 423 38.13 10.83 -19.34
CA ASN A 423 38.32 12.03 -20.14
C ASN A 423 39.70 12.11 -20.83
N LYS A 424 40.69 11.35 -20.37
CA LYS A 424 42.04 11.28 -20.98
C LYS A 424 41.99 10.73 -22.41
N ASN A 425 41.05 9.83 -22.69
CA ASN A 425 40.88 9.18 -23.99
C ASN A 425 39.98 9.98 -24.96
N LEU A 426 39.44 11.13 -24.53
CA LEU A 426 38.54 11.95 -25.33
C LEU A 426 39.26 13.21 -25.85
N PRO A 427 38.97 13.66 -27.08
CA PRO A 427 39.45 14.94 -27.59
C PRO A 427 39.11 16.10 -26.66
N LYS A 428 39.99 17.11 -26.61
CA LYS A 428 39.70 18.38 -25.93
C LYS A 428 38.45 19.01 -26.57
N GLY A 429 37.48 19.41 -25.73
CA GLY A 429 36.22 20.00 -26.19
C GLY A 429 35.11 19.00 -26.57
N SER A 430 35.34 17.68 -26.46
CA SER A 430 34.26 16.71 -26.69
C SER A 430 33.10 16.93 -25.72
N LYS A 431 31.86 16.92 -26.26
CA LYS A 431 30.62 17.02 -25.48
C LYS A 431 30.38 15.82 -24.57
N GLU A 432 31.10 14.71 -24.79
CA GLU A 432 31.01 13.48 -24.01
C GLU A 432 31.86 13.51 -22.74
N ARG A 433 32.73 14.53 -22.59
CA ARG A 433 33.57 14.67 -21.40
C ARG A 433 32.71 14.80 -20.14
N LYS A 434 33.02 13.98 -19.14
CA LYS A 434 32.36 14.03 -17.83
C LYS A 434 32.92 15.17 -16.99
N THR A 435 32.09 15.74 -16.13
CA THR A 435 32.51 16.80 -15.21
C THR A 435 32.94 16.23 -13.86
N ARG A 436 34.05 16.77 -13.34
CA ARG A 436 34.48 16.58 -11.96
C ARG A 436 33.48 17.21 -11.00
N ILE A 437 33.46 16.73 -9.77
CA ILE A 437 32.66 17.27 -8.67
C ILE A 437 33.60 17.92 -7.67
N SER A 438 33.23 19.12 -7.18
CA SER A 438 33.95 19.78 -6.10
C SER A 438 33.61 19.13 -4.77
N GLU A 439 34.63 18.76 -4.00
CA GLU A 439 34.46 18.19 -2.66
C GLU A 439 33.79 19.19 -1.72
N THR A 440 34.24 20.44 -1.68
CA THR A 440 33.62 21.51 -0.88
C THR A 440 32.15 21.70 -1.21
N TYR A 441 31.79 21.57 -2.50
CA TYR A 441 30.40 21.65 -2.95
C TYR A 441 29.53 20.51 -2.38
N ILE A 442 30.06 19.28 -2.33
CA ILE A 442 29.37 18.13 -1.74
C ILE A 442 29.29 18.25 -0.21
N ASN A 443 30.42 18.52 0.45
CA ASN A 443 30.46 18.60 1.91
C ASN A 443 29.57 19.74 2.42
N GLY A 444 29.54 20.88 1.73
CA GLY A 444 28.66 22.00 2.08
C GLY A 444 27.17 21.65 2.01
N ILE A 445 26.74 20.86 1.01
CA ILE A 445 25.33 20.44 0.97
C ILE A 445 25.04 19.34 1.98
N LEU A 446 25.94 18.39 2.21
CA LEU A 446 25.73 17.35 3.23
C LEU A 446 25.60 17.95 4.63
N MET A 447 26.37 19.00 4.93
CA MET A 447 26.26 19.76 6.18
C MET A 447 24.88 20.43 6.34
N LEU A 448 24.32 20.98 5.26
CA LEU A 448 22.96 21.52 5.28
C LEU A 448 21.90 20.41 5.41
N LEU A 449 22.17 19.23 4.86
CA LEU A 449 21.28 18.08 4.91
C LEU A 449 21.24 17.38 6.27
N GLN A 450 22.15 17.71 7.18
CA GLN A 450 22.09 17.22 8.57
C GLN A 450 20.86 17.74 9.30
N THR A 451 20.45 18.98 9.01
CA THR A 451 19.37 19.68 9.71
C THR A 451 18.14 19.91 8.83
N HIS A 452 18.31 19.93 7.51
CA HIS A 452 17.23 20.30 6.58
C HIS A 452 17.15 19.37 5.38
N SER A 453 15.94 19.04 4.94
CA SER A 453 15.75 18.40 3.64
C SER A 453 16.01 19.36 2.47
N PHE A 454 16.28 18.82 1.29
CA PHE A 454 16.42 19.62 0.07
C PHE A 454 15.22 20.54 -0.23
N ASP A 455 13.97 20.13 0.07
CA ASP A 455 12.82 21.01 -0.14
C ASP A 455 12.72 22.10 0.92
N GLU A 456 13.14 21.83 2.16
CA GLU A 456 13.23 22.87 3.19
C GLU A 456 14.27 23.91 2.82
N LEU A 457 15.45 23.50 2.35
CA LEU A 457 16.47 24.43 1.86
C LEU A 457 15.93 25.31 0.71
N VAL A 458 15.08 24.77 -0.16
CA VAL A 458 14.41 25.55 -1.22
C VAL A 458 13.32 26.47 -0.66
N ARG A 459 12.52 25.98 0.30
CA ARG A 459 11.44 26.75 0.96
C ARG A 459 11.99 27.93 1.75
N LEU A 460 13.08 27.70 2.49
CA LEU A 460 13.84 28.69 3.24
C LEU A 460 14.66 29.62 2.34
N LYS A 461 14.62 29.41 1.00
CA LYS A 461 15.37 30.17 0.00
C LYS A 461 16.89 30.14 0.19
N ILE A 462 17.42 29.16 0.92
CA ILE A 462 18.86 28.92 1.07
C ILE A 462 19.46 28.47 -0.27
N ILE A 463 18.72 27.65 -1.03
CA ILE A 463 19.11 27.21 -2.37
C ILE A 463 17.95 27.37 -3.37
N SER A 464 18.28 27.53 -4.66
CA SER A 464 17.26 27.53 -5.71
C SER A 464 16.79 26.10 -6.05
N ALA A 465 15.61 25.97 -6.67
CA ALA A 465 15.12 24.69 -7.17
C ALA A 465 16.05 24.06 -8.23
N ARG A 466 16.73 24.89 -9.02
CA ARG A 466 17.75 24.45 -9.99
C ARG A 466 18.98 23.92 -9.26
N THR A 467 19.43 24.62 -8.22
CA THR A 467 20.56 24.21 -7.39
C THR A 467 20.27 22.88 -6.71
N LYS A 468 19.07 22.69 -6.14
CA LYS A 468 18.61 21.40 -5.61
C LYS A 468 18.78 20.25 -6.62
N TYR A 469 18.34 20.44 -7.87
CA TYR A 469 18.45 19.42 -8.90
C TYR A 469 19.91 19.08 -9.23
N ASN A 470 20.77 20.10 -9.27
CA ASN A 470 22.20 19.91 -9.49
C ASN A 470 22.86 19.14 -8.34
N TYR A 471 22.50 19.45 -7.09
CA TYR A 471 22.99 18.71 -5.92
C TYR A 471 22.57 17.25 -5.94
N ILE A 472 21.29 16.95 -6.18
CA ILE A 472 20.80 15.57 -6.27
C ILE A 472 21.59 14.80 -7.33
N LYS A 473 21.77 15.38 -8.52
CA LYS A 473 22.60 14.75 -9.57
C LYS A 473 24.05 14.55 -9.17
N ALA A 474 24.63 15.45 -8.39
CA ALA A 474 26.00 15.34 -7.93
C ALA A 474 26.14 14.25 -6.87
N LEU A 475 25.19 14.13 -5.95
CA LEU A 475 25.11 13.05 -4.96
C LEU A 475 24.89 11.69 -5.63
N ASP A 476 23.96 11.58 -6.58
CA ASP A 476 23.68 10.33 -7.31
C ASP A 476 24.95 9.79 -8.00
N LYS A 477 25.81 10.68 -8.52
CA LYS A 477 27.07 10.31 -9.19
C LYS A 477 28.10 9.66 -8.25
N ILE A 478 28.04 9.95 -6.96
CA ILE A 478 28.92 9.37 -5.92
C ILE A 478 28.19 8.29 -5.11
N GLY A 479 27.05 7.80 -5.60
CA GLY A 479 26.28 6.75 -4.96
C GLY A 479 25.58 7.18 -3.66
N LEU A 480 25.38 8.49 -3.46
CA LEU A 480 24.59 9.01 -2.35
C LEU A 480 23.17 9.34 -2.83
N SER A 481 22.17 8.78 -2.17
CA SER A 481 20.76 9.06 -2.47
C SER A 481 20.31 10.34 -1.78
N LYS A 482 19.25 10.96 -2.31
CA LYS A 482 18.57 12.13 -1.72
C LYS A 482 18.01 11.90 -0.30
N ASN A 483 17.95 10.66 0.17
CA ASN A 483 17.41 10.26 1.47
C ASN A 483 18.51 9.93 2.50
N HIS A 484 19.79 10.16 2.17
CA HIS A 484 20.85 10.00 3.17
C HIS A 484 20.76 11.14 4.19
N LEU A 485 20.84 10.80 5.48
CA LEU A 485 20.89 11.77 6.58
C LEU A 485 22.22 11.64 7.33
N ALA A 486 22.84 12.75 7.74
CA ALA A 486 23.96 12.67 8.66
C ALA A 486 23.42 12.25 10.01
N VAL A 487 23.56 10.97 10.31
CA VAL A 487 22.98 10.40 11.50
C VAL A 487 24.10 10.09 12.47
N ASP A 488 24.31 11.01 13.41
CA ASP A 488 25.05 10.74 14.64
C ASP A 488 24.11 10.28 15.78
N SER A 489 22.79 10.18 15.55
CA SER A 489 21.80 10.03 16.65
C SER A 489 20.58 9.14 16.39
N VAL A 490 20.54 8.36 15.31
CA VAL A 490 19.58 7.27 15.12
C VAL A 490 20.39 6.06 14.69
N GLU A 491 20.37 4.99 15.46
CA GLU A 491 20.86 3.73 14.92
C GLU A 491 19.88 3.31 13.83
N ILE A 492 20.23 3.58 12.58
CA ILE A 492 19.46 3.06 11.45
C ILE A 492 19.79 1.57 11.43
N GLU A 493 18.87 0.79 12.00
CA GLU A 493 18.94 -0.66 11.95
C GLU A 493 19.07 -1.10 10.49
N LYS A 494 20.04 -1.99 10.28
CA LYS A 494 20.43 -2.45 8.95
C LYS A 494 19.54 -3.58 8.46
N SER A 495 18.80 -4.26 9.35
CA SER A 495 17.97 -5.39 8.95
C SER A 495 16.62 -4.87 8.44
N GLU A 496 16.40 -4.98 7.13
CA GLU A 496 15.12 -4.64 6.48
C GLU A 496 14.19 -5.85 6.38
N ASP A 497 14.51 -6.86 7.16
CA ASP A 497 14.07 -8.24 7.12
C ASP A 497 13.18 -8.52 8.34
N PHE A 498 12.86 -9.78 8.58
CA PHE A 498 12.08 -10.24 9.72
C PHE A 498 12.96 -10.73 10.90
N ALA A 499 14.29 -10.58 10.82
CA ALA A 499 15.22 -11.00 11.88
C ALA A 499 14.87 -10.38 13.25
N GLU A 500 14.78 -9.05 13.33
CA GLU A 500 14.38 -8.35 14.57
C GLU A 500 12.95 -8.72 15.01
N TYR A 501 12.08 -9.02 14.05
CA TYR A 501 10.71 -9.45 14.34
C TYR A 501 10.68 -10.84 14.98
N HIS A 502 11.45 -11.80 14.45
CA HIS A 502 11.55 -13.15 15.00
C HIS A 502 12.34 -13.20 16.29
N GLU A 503 13.40 -12.39 16.43
CA GLU A 503 14.12 -12.24 17.68
C GLU A 503 13.20 -11.74 18.80
N MET A 504 12.31 -10.77 18.50
CA MET A 504 11.33 -10.27 19.47
C MET A 504 10.27 -11.30 19.86
N LEU A 505 9.97 -12.28 19.00
CA LEU A 505 8.96 -13.32 19.29
C LEU A 505 9.50 -14.48 20.12
N ASN A 506 10.83 -14.65 20.18
CA ASN A 506 11.51 -15.67 20.97
C ASN A 506 11.73 -15.18 22.41
#